data_AF-A0A6V7XEL3-F1
#
_entry.id   AF-A0A6V7XEL3-F1
#
_cell.length_a   1.000
_cell.length_b   1.000
_cell.length_c   1.000
_cell.angle_alpha   90.00
_cell.angle_beta   90.00
_cell.angle_gamma   90.00
#
_symmetry.space_group_name_H-M   'P 1'
#
loop_
_entity.id
_entity.type
_entity.pdbx_description
1 polymer ?
#
loop_
_entity_poly.entity_id
_entity_poly.type
_entity_poly.pdbx_seq_one_letter_code
_entity_poly.pdbx_strand_id
1 'polypeptide(L)'
;MIMEIMHYSDTDMSTNRVTMLAKDKSFQHTMGNNVAPSFLDVLEMNLYYKCSEHCNANGADCKNGGYRHPRNCSTCICPDGFGSFDCTRRATPVFGAPPNCGATIKVFFVF
;
A
#
# COMPACT_ATOMS: atom_id res chain seq x y z
N MET A 1 1.36 8.34 3.84
CA MET A 1 0.87 7.07 4.39
C MET A 1 2.08 6.38 4.99
N ILE A 2 2.18 6.30 6.31
CA ILE A 2 3.36 5.76 7.03
C ILE A 2 2.92 4.51 7.81
N MET A 3 2.24 3.57 7.13
CA MET A 3 1.77 2.34 7.76
C MET A 3 2.83 1.22 7.64
N GLU A 4 4.11 1.56 7.80
CA GLU A 4 5.21 0.60 7.71
C GLU A 4 5.31 -0.24 9.00
N ILE A 5 5.59 -1.53 8.85
CA ILE A 5 5.81 -2.43 10.00
C ILE A 5 7.12 -2.10 10.73
N MET A 6 8.04 -1.44 10.04
CA MET A 6 9.34 -1.04 10.59
C MET A 6 9.28 0.27 11.38
N HIS A 7 8.12 0.95 11.43
CA HIS A 7 7.98 2.21 12.13
C HIS A 7 7.53 2.00 13.58
N TYR A 8 8.23 2.62 14.54
CA TYR A 8 7.83 2.60 15.95
C TYR A 8 6.44 3.23 16.18
N SER A 9 5.75 2.77 17.22
CA SER A 9 4.48 3.36 17.68
C SER A 9 4.68 4.77 18.23
N ASP A 10 3.64 5.60 18.15
CA ASP A 10 3.70 6.96 18.70
C ASP A 10 3.84 7.00 20.23
N THR A 11 3.40 5.96 20.91
CA THR A 11 3.48 5.81 22.36
C THR A 11 4.62 4.90 22.82
N ASP A 12 5.26 5.28 23.92
CA ASP A 12 6.15 4.37 24.66
C ASP A 12 5.37 3.23 25.32
N MET A 13 5.86 2.00 25.17
CA MET A 13 5.28 0.78 25.72
C MET A 13 5.27 0.76 27.25
N SER A 14 6.18 1.48 27.92
CA SER A 14 6.30 1.43 29.38
C SER A 14 5.44 2.47 30.10
N THR A 15 5.41 3.70 29.59
CA THR A 15 4.71 4.82 30.24
C THR A 15 3.41 5.19 29.55
N ASN A 16 3.13 4.61 28.39
CA ASN A 16 1.98 4.93 27.52
C ASN A 16 1.88 6.43 27.18
N ARG A 17 3.04 7.10 27.13
CA ARG A 17 3.16 8.52 26.76
C ARG A 17 3.54 8.63 25.30
N VAL A 18 2.99 9.63 24.61
CA VAL A 18 3.38 9.95 23.23
C VAL A 18 4.82 10.45 23.24
N THR A 19 5.72 9.72 22.58
CA THR A 19 7.14 10.03 22.45
C THR A 19 7.51 10.51 21.05
N MET A 20 6.70 10.16 20.04
CA MET A 20 6.89 10.60 18.67
C MET A 20 5.64 11.30 18.14
N LEU A 21 5.85 12.49 17.56
CA LEU A 21 4.80 13.29 16.94
C LEU A 21 5.01 13.31 15.44
N ALA A 22 3.99 12.87 14.70
CA ALA A 22 3.95 13.00 13.25
C ALA A 22 3.89 14.49 12.88
N LYS A 23 4.67 14.88 11.88
CA LYS A 23 4.65 16.26 11.36
C LYS A 23 3.26 16.65 10.88
N ASP A 24 2.59 15.71 10.22
CA ASP A 24 1.19 15.83 9.85
C ASP A 24 0.35 15.01 10.84
N LYS A 25 -0.56 15.71 11.53
CA LYS A 25 -1.41 15.16 12.58
C LYS A 25 -2.31 14.04 12.08
N SER A 26 -2.65 14.03 10.78
CA SER A 26 -3.48 12.98 10.19
C SER A 26 -2.83 11.60 10.21
N PHE A 27 -1.49 11.53 10.30
CA PHE A 27 -0.73 10.29 10.32
C PHE A 27 -0.27 9.86 11.72
N GLN A 28 -0.63 10.61 12.77
CA GLN A 28 -0.19 10.33 14.14
C GLN A 28 -0.47 8.89 14.58
N HIS A 29 -1.67 8.40 14.30
CA HIS A 29 -2.12 7.05 14.67
C HIS A 29 -1.91 6.01 13.56
N THR A 30 -1.16 6.35 12.51
CA THR A 30 -0.79 5.39 11.46
C THR A 30 0.58 4.74 11.71
N MET A 31 1.38 5.31 12.63
CA MET A 31 2.67 4.77 13.04
C MET A 31 2.50 3.58 14.00
N GLY A 32 3.45 2.64 14.02
CA GLY A 32 3.39 1.48 14.91
C GLY A 32 2.52 0.32 14.42
N ASN A 33 2.30 0.21 13.10
CA ASN A 33 1.59 -0.93 12.53
C ASN A 33 2.34 -2.24 12.85
N ASN A 34 1.64 -3.21 13.44
CA ASN A 34 2.21 -4.51 13.83
C ASN A 34 1.40 -5.70 13.29
N VAL A 35 0.46 -5.46 12.37
CA VAL A 35 -0.44 -6.51 11.86
C VAL A 35 0.21 -7.29 10.72
N ALA A 36 0.71 -6.57 9.71
CA ALA A 36 1.34 -7.15 8.53
C ALA A 36 2.25 -6.10 7.87
N PRO A 37 3.24 -6.53 7.08
CA PRO A 37 4.04 -5.64 6.24
C PRO A 37 3.12 -4.82 5.33
N SER A 38 3.41 -3.53 5.24
CA SER A 38 2.69 -2.62 4.35
C SER A 38 3.03 -2.94 2.89
N PHE A 39 2.22 -2.43 1.96
CA PHE A 39 2.54 -2.51 0.53
C PHE A 39 3.92 -1.93 0.21
N LEU A 40 4.31 -0.83 0.87
CA LEU A 40 5.58 -0.15 0.64
C LEU A 40 6.76 -0.93 1.23
N ASP A 41 6.64 -1.50 2.43
CA ASP A 41 7.63 -2.40 3.01
C ASP A 41 7.99 -3.54 2.03
N VAL A 42 6.97 -4.19 1.47
CA VAL A 42 7.15 -5.32 0.55
C VAL A 42 7.72 -4.86 -0.79
N LEU A 43 7.29 -3.69 -1.28
CA LEU A 43 7.83 -3.09 -2.50
C LEU A 43 9.32 -2.77 -2.34
N GLU A 44 9.72 -2.12 -1.25
CA GLU A 44 11.11 -1.73 -1.00
C GLU A 44 12.02 -2.97 -0.92
N MET A 45 11.58 -4.01 -0.21
CA MET A 45 12.29 -5.29 -0.17
C MET A 45 12.44 -5.92 -1.56
N ASN A 46 11.37 -5.95 -2.35
CA ASN A 46 11.40 -6.51 -3.71
C ASN A 46 12.31 -5.70 -4.65
N LEU A 47 12.37 -4.38 -4.50
CA LEU A 47 13.27 -3.51 -5.25
C LEU A 47 14.72 -3.74 -4.84
N TYR A 48 15.00 -3.81 -3.54
CA TYR A 48 16.34 -4.03 -3.01
C TYR A 48 16.93 -5.38 -3.44
N TYR A 49 16.12 -6.45 -3.37
CA TYR A 49 16.50 -7.78 -3.84
C TYR A 49 16.31 -8.00 -5.35
N LYS A 50 15.95 -6.94 -6.10
CA LYS A 50 15.80 -6.98 -7.56
C LYS A 50 14.84 -8.06 -8.06
N CYS A 51 13.81 -8.39 -7.28
CA CYS A 51 12.86 -9.46 -7.60
C CYS A 51 12.09 -9.20 -8.91
N SER A 52 12.01 -7.94 -9.35
CA SER A 52 11.41 -7.56 -10.63
C SER A 52 12.22 -8.01 -11.86
N GLU A 53 13.52 -8.27 -11.73
CA GLU A 53 14.39 -8.67 -12.85
C GLU A 53 14.04 -10.07 -13.40
N HIS A 54 13.39 -10.92 -12.58
CA HIS A 54 12.91 -12.23 -13.03
C HIS A 54 11.77 -12.14 -14.07
N CYS A 55 11.09 -11.00 -14.12
CA CYS A 55 10.01 -10.77 -15.07
C CYS A 55 10.52 -10.03 -16.30
N ASN A 56 10.67 -10.77 -17.40
CA ASN A 56 10.99 -10.22 -18.72
C ASN A 56 9.98 -9.15 -19.17
N ALA A 57 10.30 -8.41 -20.24
CA ALA A 57 9.48 -7.31 -20.77
C ALA A 57 7.99 -7.68 -21.00
N ASN A 58 7.69 -8.95 -21.27
CA ASN A 58 6.35 -9.48 -21.57
C ASN A 58 5.39 -9.64 -20.36
N GLY A 59 5.67 -9.00 -19.22
CA GLY A 59 4.80 -9.03 -18.04
C GLY A 59 3.62 -8.06 -18.10
N ALA A 60 2.71 -8.17 -17.13
CA ALA A 60 1.59 -7.25 -16.96
C ALA A 60 2.07 -5.79 -16.80
N ASP A 61 1.30 -4.86 -17.36
CA ASP A 61 1.49 -3.42 -17.23
C ASP A 61 0.69 -2.91 -16.03
N CYS A 62 1.37 -2.77 -14.89
CA CYS A 62 0.74 -2.38 -13.63
C CYS A 62 0.48 -0.87 -13.60
N LYS A 63 -0.76 -0.48 -13.29
CA LYS A 63 -1.20 0.92 -13.13
C LYS A 63 -1.32 1.30 -11.66
N ASN A 64 -1.56 2.60 -11.41
CA ASN A 64 -1.86 3.16 -10.09
C ASN A 64 -0.83 2.83 -8.99
N GLY A 65 0.44 2.69 -9.37
CA GLY A 65 1.52 2.40 -8.43
C GLY A 65 1.65 0.93 -8.03
N GLY A 66 0.92 0.01 -8.68
CA GLY A 66 1.16 -1.43 -8.54
C GLY A 66 2.49 -1.87 -9.17
N TYR A 67 3.02 -3.00 -8.72
CA TYR A 67 4.23 -3.61 -9.27
C TYR A 67 4.00 -5.07 -9.65
N ARG A 68 4.84 -5.60 -10.54
CA ARG A 68 4.70 -6.97 -11.05
C ARG A 68 4.93 -7.98 -9.93
N HIS A 69 4.08 -8.99 -9.86
CA HIS A 69 4.24 -10.05 -8.87
C HIS A 69 5.53 -10.85 -9.16
N PRO A 70 6.48 -10.95 -8.22
CA PRO A 70 7.82 -11.48 -8.50
C PRO A 70 7.84 -12.98 -8.88
N ARG A 71 6.79 -13.73 -8.50
CA ARG A 71 6.62 -15.14 -8.94
C ARG A 71 5.67 -15.33 -10.13
N ASN A 72 4.88 -14.31 -10.48
CA ASN A 72 3.85 -14.43 -11.52
C ASN A 72 3.77 -13.12 -12.32
N CYS A 73 4.59 -13.05 -13.37
CA CYS A 73 4.76 -11.84 -14.16
C CYS A 73 3.50 -11.39 -14.91
N SER A 74 2.48 -12.23 -15.01
CA SER A 74 1.19 -11.91 -15.65
C SER A 74 0.21 -11.20 -14.71
N THR A 75 0.59 -10.98 -13.45
CA THR A 75 -0.26 -10.36 -12.42
C THR A 75 0.48 -9.27 -11.66
N CYS A 76 -0.24 -8.24 -11.26
CA CYS A 76 0.28 -7.16 -10.43
C CYS A 76 -0.11 -7.31 -8.97
N ILE A 77 0.78 -6.88 -8.09
CA ILE A 77 0.49 -6.60 -6.68
C ILE A 77 0.07 -5.13 -6.61
N CYS A 78 -1.12 -4.89 -6.08
CA CYS A 78 -1.75 -3.57 -6.06
C CYS A 78 -1.70 -2.97 -4.66
N PRO A 79 -1.57 -1.64 -4.54
CA PRO A 79 -1.79 -0.95 -3.28
C PRO A 79 -3.25 -1.07 -2.84
N ASP A 80 -3.49 -0.89 -1.55
CA ASP A 80 -4.83 -1.04 -0.97
C ASP A 80 -5.88 -0.18 -1.69
N GLY A 81 -7.03 -0.80 -1.98
CA GLY A 81 -8.12 -0.16 -2.71
C GLY A 81 -8.08 -0.37 -4.23
N PHE A 82 -6.97 -0.85 -4.80
CA PHE A 82 -6.87 -1.26 -6.20
C PHE A 82 -6.81 -2.78 -6.35
N GLY A 83 -7.39 -3.28 -7.42
CA GLY A 83 -7.42 -4.70 -7.79
C GLY A 83 -7.43 -4.85 -9.31
N SER A 84 -7.72 -6.05 -9.80
CA SER A 84 -7.45 -6.53 -11.17
C SER A 84 -5.99 -6.91 -11.44
N PHE A 85 -5.75 -7.58 -12.57
CA PHE A 85 -4.43 -8.07 -12.96
C PHE A 85 -3.42 -6.94 -13.21
N ASP A 86 -3.92 -5.72 -13.45
CA ASP A 86 -3.19 -4.50 -13.81
C ASP A 86 -3.42 -3.35 -12.81
N CYS A 87 -4.11 -3.57 -11.69
CA CYS A 87 -4.44 -2.55 -10.70
C CYS A 87 -5.30 -1.36 -11.22
N THR A 88 -5.95 -1.52 -12.37
CA THR A 88 -6.81 -0.47 -12.96
C THR A 88 -8.19 -0.44 -12.31
N ARG A 89 -8.68 -1.58 -11.82
CA ARG A 89 -9.99 -1.67 -11.18
C ARG A 89 -9.88 -1.43 -9.69
N ARG A 90 -11.02 -1.16 -9.09
CA ARG A 90 -11.15 -1.08 -7.66
C ARG A 90 -11.06 -2.47 -7.04
N ALA A 91 -10.36 -2.59 -5.92
CA ALA A 91 -10.38 -3.81 -5.14
C ALA A 91 -11.82 -4.13 -4.74
N THR A 92 -12.18 -5.42 -4.81
CA THR A 92 -13.41 -5.90 -4.18
C THR A 92 -13.35 -5.61 -2.69
N PRO A 93 -14.44 -5.17 -2.04
CA PRO A 93 -14.44 -4.89 -0.61
C PRO A 93 -13.97 -6.12 0.18
N VAL A 94 -12.83 -5.98 0.85
CA VAL A 94 -12.30 -6.97 1.78
C VAL A 94 -12.71 -6.54 3.19
N PHE A 95 -12.99 -7.48 4.09
CA PHE A 95 -13.40 -7.23 5.49
C PHE A 95 -14.76 -6.55 5.68
N GLY A 96 -15.81 -7.02 4.99
CA GLY A 96 -17.19 -6.61 5.29
C GLY A 96 -17.49 -5.14 4.99
N ALA A 97 -16.61 -4.44 4.26
CA ALA A 97 -16.87 -3.09 3.80
C ALA A 97 -18.14 -3.09 2.91
N PRO A 98 -19.06 -2.13 3.11
CA PRO A 98 -20.29 -2.10 2.34
C PRO A 98 -19.98 -1.91 0.86
N PRO A 99 -20.74 -2.54 -0.06
CA PRO A 99 -20.42 -2.65 -1.49
C PRO A 99 -20.29 -1.31 -2.23
N ASN A 100 -20.68 -0.21 -1.57
CA ASN A 100 -20.69 1.17 -2.05
C ASN A 100 -19.67 2.10 -1.36
N CYS A 101 -18.83 1.62 -0.45
CA CYS A 101 -17.81 2.47 0.19
C CYS A 101 -16.74 2.81 -0.85
N GLY A 102 -16.62 4.07 -1.31
CA GLY A 102 -15.55 4.64 -2.18
C GLY A 102 -15.91 4.86 -3.67
N ALA A 103 -16.53 5.99 -4.01
CA ALA A 103 -16.82 6.33 -5.40
C ALA A 103 -15.53 6.75 -6.16
N THR A 104 -15.44 6.44 -7.46
CA THR A 104 -14.45 7.09 -8.34
C THR A 104 -14.84 8.55 -8.48
N ILE A 105 -14.13 9.43 -7.77
CA ILE A 105 -14.27 10.86 -7.94
C ILE A 105 -13.56 11.21 -9.25
N LYS A 106 -14.34 11.46 -10.32
CA LYS A 106 -13.79 12.10 -11.51
C LYS A 106 -13.48 13.54 -11.15
N VAL A 107 -12.22 13.81 -10.78
CA VAL A 107 -11.73 15.17 -10.63
C VAL A 107 -11.65 15.76 -12.04
N PHE A 108 -12.65 16.55 -12.40
CA PHE A 108 -12.59 17.38 -13.59
C PHE A 108 -11.63 18.52 -13.25
N PHE A 109 -10.39 18.45 -13.74
CA PHE A 109 -9.53 19.63 -13.77
C PHE A 109 -10.16 20.61 -14.76
N VAL A 110 -10.97 21.53 -14.22
CA VAL A 110 -11.42 22.72 -14.95
C VAL A 110 -10.21 23.65 -15.01
N PHE A 111 -9.51 23.61 -16.15
CA PHE A 111 -8.63 24.70 -16.58
C PHE A 111 -9.48 25.84 -17.13
#